data_AF-A0ABD5P418-F1
#
_entry.id   AF-A0ABD5P418-F1
#
_cell.length_a   1.000
_cell.length_b   1.000
_cell.length_c   1.000
_cell.angle_alpha   90.00
_cell.angle_beta   90.00
_cell.angle_gamma   90.00
#
_symmetry.space_group_name_H-M   'P 1'
#
loop_
_entity.id
_entity.type
_entity.pdbx_description
1 polymer ?
#
loop_
_entity_poly.entity_id
_entity_poly.type
_entity_poly.pdbx_seq_one_letter_code
_entity_poly.pdbx_strand_id
1 'polypeptide(L)' 'MPGKNVSKIPIECPLCHAAFEFERALRAHLHEGHDETELVDEIITHVEELERGRV' A
#
# COMPACT_ATOMS: atom_id res chain seq x y z
N MET A 1 -17.86 -0.52 26.05
CA MET A 1 -17.05 -1.58 25.43
C MET A 1 -15.61 -1.09 25.34
N PRO A 2 -14.61 -1.70 26.00
CA PRO A 2 -13.24 -1.21 25.94
C PRO A 2 -12.61 -1.68 24.62
N GLY A 3 -12.61 -0.79 23.62
CA GLY A 3 -11.97 -1.02 22.32
C GLY A 3 -10.45 -0.96 22.47
N LYS A 4 -9.80 -2.06 22.09
CA LYS A 4 -8.35 -2.24 22.12
C LYS A 4 -7.66 -1.12 21.33
N ASN A 5 -6.90 -0.31 22.05
CA ASN A 5 -5.88 0.60 21.56
C ASN A 5 -4.65 -0.21 21.14
N VAL A 6 -4.78 -0.96 20.05
CA VAL A 6 -3.63 -1.38 19.25
C VAL A 6 -3.11 -0.11 18.59
N SER A 7 -1.86 0.25 18.84
CA SER A 7 -1.17 1.28 18.05
C SER A 7 -1.27 0.88 16.58
N LYS A 8 -2.18 1.51 15.84
CA LYS A 8 -2.42 1.20 14.44
C LYS A 8 -1.30 1.85 13.65
N ILE A 9 -0.33 1.04 13.23
CA ILE A 9 0.64 1.46 12.23
C ILE A 9 -0.20 1.80 10.98
N PRO A 10 -0.15 3.05 10.49
CA PRO A 10 -0.86 3.41 9.28
C PRO A 10 -0.35 2.55 8.14
N ILE A 11 -1.27 2.01 7.36
CA ILE A 11 -0.97 1.25 6.15
C ILE A 11 -1.03 2.24 5.01
N GLU A 12 0.12 2.52 4.40
CA GLU A 12 0.24 3.51 3.35
C GLU A 12 -0.02 2.87 1.98
N CYS A 13 -0.74 3.58 1.12
CA CYS A 13 -0.89 3.20 -0.28
C CYS A 13 0.45 3.40 -1.00
N PRO A 14 0.97 2.39 -1.72
CA PRO A 14 2.24 2.54 -2.43
C PRO A 14 2.17 3.58 -3.56
N LEU A 15 0.99 3.78 -4.17
CA LEU A 15 0.80 4.67 -5.33
C LEU A 15 0.66 6.15 -4.96
N CYS A 16 -0.08 6.45 -3.88
CA CYS A 16 -0.39 7.83 -3.50
C CYS A 16 0.04 8.22 -2.08
N HIS A 17 0.68 7.29 -1.35
CA HIS A 17 1.12 7.45 0.04
C HIS A 17 -0.01 7.87 1.01
N ALA A 18 -1.26 7.60 0.64
CA ALA A 18 -2.39 7.82 1.55
C ALA A 18 -2.33 6.80 2.69
N ALA A 19 -2.38 7.29 3.93
CA ALA A 19 -2.35 6.47 5.14
C ALA A 19 -3.75 5.99 5.53
N PHE A 20 -3.90 4.67 5.68
CA PHE A 20 -5.14 4.04 6.10
C PHE A 20 -4.99 3.32 7.43
N GLU A 21 -6.07 3.35 8.20
CA GLU A 21 -6.12 2.73 9.52
C GLU A 21 -6.36 1.21 9.44
N PHE A 22 -6.88 0.71 8.31
CA PHE A 22 -7.27 -0.69 8.12
C PHE A 22 -6.98 -1.19 6.71
N GLU A 23 -6.57 -2.45 6.59
CA GLU A 23 -6.32 -3.13 5.30
C GLU A 23 -7.55 -3.09 4.37
N ARG A 24 -8.76 -3.26 4.93
CA ARG A 24 -10.01 -3.20 4.14
C ARG A 24 -10.22 -1.83 3.47
N ALA A 25 -9.79 -0.76 4.13
CA ALA A 25 -9.95 0.60 3.63
C ALA A 25 -8.93 0.85 2.51
N LEU A 26 -7.69 0.40 2.71
CA LEU A 26 -6.68 0.42 1.65
C LEU A 26 -7.13 -0.41 0.44
N ARG A 27 -7.66 -1.61 0.63
CA ARG A 27 -8.11 -2.48 -0.47
C ARG A 27 -9.25 -1.86 -1.27
N ALA A 28 -10.20 -1.21 -0.61
CA ALA A 28 -11.26 -0.47 -1.29
C ALA A 28 -10.68 0.73 -2.07
N HIS A 29 -9.81 1.50 -1.44
CA HIS A 29 -9.12 2.62 -2.09
C HIS A 29 -8.33 2.19 -3.34
N LEU A 30 -7.60 1.07 -3.27
CA LEU A 30 -6.87 0.51 -4.41
C LEU A 30 -7.77 0.06 -5.56
N HIS A 31 -9.03 -0.26 -5.29
CA HIS A 31 -9.98 -0.73 -6.31
C HIS A 31 -10.86 0.40 -6.86
N GLU A 32 -11.06 1.47 -6.09
CA GLU A 32 -11.86 2.63 -6.50
C GLU A 32 -11.02 3.76 -7.10
N GLY A 33 -9.78 3.91 -6.63
CA GLY A 33 -8.90 5.05 -6.95
C GLY A 33 -7.70 4.70 -7.82
N HIS A 34 -7.45 3.41 -8.05
CA HIS A 34 -6.32 2.93 -8.83
C HIS A 34 -6.74 1.77 -9.73
N ASP A 35 -6.17 1.70 -10.93
CA ASP A 35 -6.37 0.57 -11.83
C ASP A 35 -5.35 -0.54 -11.53
N GLU A 36 -5.71 -1.80 -11.83
CA GLU A 36 -4.82 -2.96 -11.64
C GLU A 36 -3.47 -2.76 -12.36
N THR A 37 -3.46 -2.04 -13.48
CA THR A 37 -2.26 -1.68 -14.22
C THR A 37 -1.34 -0.73 -13.46
N GLU A 38 -1.89 0.22 -12.70
CA GLU A 38 -1.08 1.17 -11.91
C GLU A 38 -0.37 0.45 -10.76
N LEU A 39 -1.06 -0.52 -10.13
CA LEU A 39 -0.48 -1.36 -9.09
C LEU A 39 0.68 -2.23 -9.61
N VAL A 40 0.55 -2.78 -10.81
CA VAL A 40 1.59 -3.63 -11.42
C VAL A 40 2.83 -2.81 -11.80
N ASP A 41 2.65 -1.60 -12.33
CA ASP A 41 3.76 -0.72 -12.74
C ASP A 41 4.65 -0.30 -11.55
N GLU A 42 4.02 0.07 -10.44
CA GLU A 42 4.71 0.39 -9.17
C GLU A 42 5.48 -0.83 -8.63
N ILE A 43 4.88 -2.03 -8.66
CA ILE A 43 5.53 -3.26 -8.21
C ILE A 43 6.72 -3.61 -9.12
N ILE A 44 6.59 -3.50 -10.45
CA ILE A 44 7.68 -3.77 -11.38
C ILE A 44 8.85 -2.83 -11.11
N THR A 45 8.56 -1.53 -10.95
CA THR A 45 9.58 -0.51 -10.65
C THR A 45 10.36 -0.86 -9.38
N HIS A 46 9.65 -1.21 -8.30
CA HIS A 46 10.29 -1.61 -7.05
C HIS A 46 11.10 -2.92 -7.16
N VAL A 47 10.64 -3.90 -7.95
CA VAL A 47 11.38 -5.16 -8.18
C VAL A 47 12.67 -4.88 -8.96
N GLU A 48 12.61 -4.07 -10.02
CA GLU A 48 13.78 -3.67 -10.81
C GLU A 48 14.81 -2.93 -9.96
N GLU A 49 14.36 -2.04 -9.06
CA GLU A 49 15.24 -1.33 -8.13
C GLU A 49 15.91 -2.27 -7.12
N LEU A 50 15.19 -3.26 -6.60
CA LEU A 50 15.74 -4.28 -5.69
C LEU A 50 16.78 -5.17 -6.39
N GLU A 51 16.55 -5.51 -7.66
CA GLU A 51 17.52 -6.26 -8.47
C GLU A 51 18.77 -5.43 -8.79
N ARG A 52 18.61 -4.12 -9.01
CA ARG A 52 19.73 -3.18 -9.25
C ARG A 52 20.57 -2.89 -8.01
N GLY A 53 20.03 -3.05 -6.81
CA GLY A 53 20.71 -2.79 -5.53
C GLY A 53 21.54 -3.97 -4.99
N ARG A 54 21.54 -5.12 -5.68
CA ARG A 54 22.25 -6.35 -5.25
C ARG A 54 23.56 -6.53 -6.01
N VAL A 55 24.51 -5.60 -5.83
CA VAL A 55 25.92 -5.71 -6.26
C VAL A 55 26.85 -5.44 -5.10
#